data_AF-A0A9P3UCB6-F1
#
_entry.id   AF-A0A9P3UCB6-F1
#
_cell.length_a   1.000
_cell.length_b   1.000
_cell.length_c   1.000
_cell.angle_alpha   90.00
_cell.angle_beta   90.00
_cell.angle_gamma   90.00
#
_symmetry.space_group_name_H-M   'P 1'
#
loop_
_entity.id
_entity.type
_entity.pdbx_description
1 polymer ?
#
loop_
_entity_poly.entity_id
_entity_poly.type
_entity_poly.pdbx_seq_one_letter_code
_entity_poly.pdbx_strand_id
1 'polypeptide(L)'
;MDYYKEGFVAKLTIANRENTSIPEWFAVLRMPTLDNVSAVYSFNNATISNDTALFWGHEYNNNWLLRTAPNAKYLGNVQSVVKFGSGMHFNYSSKDVRNLFPTEVVVNGQACSVPEVVPSFPPDKKSKLLISSKYLALILGFALCAVLAYSVALF
;
A
#
# COMPACT_ATOMS: atom_id res chain seq x y z
N MET A 1 3.80 0.08 17.00
CA MET A 1 4.29 0.83 15.83
C MET A 1 3.05 1.18 15.03
N ASP A 2 2.52 2.37 15.26
CA ASP A 2 1.22 2.79 14.71
C ASP A 2 1.46 3.45 13.36
N TYR A 3 1.72 2.65 12.34
CA TYR A 3 1.86 3.18 10.99
C TYR A 3 0.45 3.40 10.39
N TYR A 4 0.20 4.62 9.90
CA TYR A 4 -1.01 5.08 9.20
C TYR A 4 -2.27 5.39 10.02
N LYS A 5 -2.14 6.13 11.13
CA LYS A 5 -3.33 6.77 11.75
C LYS A 5 -4.01 7.80 10.84
N GLU A 6 -3.30 8.34 9.85
CA GLU A 6 -3.75 9.46 9.00
C GLU A 6 -4.11 9.07 7.55
N GLY A 7 -4.10 7.77 7.21
CA GLY A 7 -4.34 7.27 5.85
C GLY A 7 -3.06 7.02 5.05
N PHE A 8 -3.19 6.89 3.72
CA PHE A 8 -2.05 6.65 2.81
C PHE A 8 -2.08 7.60 1.61
N VAL A 9 -0.94 7.69 0.92
CA VAL A 9 -0.78 8.54 -0.26
C VAL A 9 -0.29 7.68 -1.42
N ALA A 10 -0.96 7.81 -2.57
CA ALA A 10 -0.56 7.18 -3.82
C ALA A 10 -0.18 8.25 -4.85
N LYS A 11 0.78 7.92 -5.71
CA LYS A 11 1.13 8.74 -6.87
C LYS A 11 0.57 8.08 -8.12
N LEU A 12 -0.38 8.74 -8.78
CA LEU A 12 -0.94 8.30 -10.04
C LEU A 12 -0.18 8.99 -11.19
N THR A 13 0.40 8.20 -12.09
CA THR A 13 1.11 8.69 -13.27
C THR A 13 0.51 8.04 -14.51
N ILE A 14 0.08 8.84 -15.46
CA ILE A 14 -0.45 8.37 -16.74
C ILE A 14 0.53 8.81 -17.81
N ALA A 15 1.07 7.84 -18.54
CA ALA A 15 2.09 8.06 -19.54
C ALA A 15 1.57 7.68 -20.93
N ASN A 16 1.85 8.53 -21.90
CA ASN A 16 1.49 8.33 -23.29
C ASN A 16 2.61 7.58 -24.03
N ARG A 17 2.33 6.37 -24.50
CA ARG A 17 3.26 5.61 -25.35
C ARG A 17 3.02 5.82 -26.84
N GLU A 18 1.96 6.54 -27.20
CA GLU A 18 1.63 6.85 -28.58
C GLU A 18 2.54 7.95 -29.14
N ASN A 19 2.68 7.91 -30.47
CA ASN A 19 3.39 8.94 -31.23
C ASN A 19 2.56 10.23 -31.41
N THR A 20 1.30 10.21 -30.98
CA THR A 20 0.35 11.32 -31.06
C THR A 20 -0.05 11.81 -29.68
N SER A 21 -0.26 13.12 -29.55
CA SER A 21 -0.76 13.69 -28.30
C SER A 21 -2.24 13.36 -28.13
N ILE A 22 -2.66 13.02 -26.92
CA ILE A 22 -4.03 12.63 -26.59
C ILE A 22 -4.68 13.77 -25.79
N PRO A 23 -5.65 14.50 -26.37
CA PRO A 23 -6.46 15.46 -25.62
C PRO A 23 -7.51 14.73 -24.78
N GLU A 24 -7.98 15.40 -23.72
CA GLU A 24 -9.13 14.98 -22.90
C GLU A 24 -9.04 13.52 -22.42
N TRP A 25 -7.83 13.11 -22.07
CA TRP A 25 -7.60 11.76 -21.59
C TRP A 25 -8.39 11.49 -20.31
N PHE A 26 -8.74 10.23 -20.12
CA PHE A 26 -9.38 9.77 -18.89
C PHE A 26 -8.83 8.40 -18.47
N ALA A 27 -8.93 8.12 -17.18
CA ALA A 27 -8.61 6.84 -16.60
C ALA A 27 -9.69 6.40 -15.62
N VAL A 28 -10.10 5.14 -15.70
CA VAL A 28 -10.98 4.50 -14.72
C VAL A 28 -10.14 3.50 -13.92
N LEU A 29 -10.22 3.61 -12.60
CA LEU A 29 -9.51 2.73 -11.68
C LEU A 29 -10.54 1.98 -10.86
N ARG A 30 -10.38 0.65 -10.74
CA ARG A 30 -11.15 -0.16 -9.80
C ARG A 30 -10.27 -0.70 -8.69
N MET A 31 -10.52 -0.30 -7.45
CA MET A 31 -9.76 -0.68 -6.27
C MET A 31 -10.69 -0.67 -5.04
N PRO A 32 -10.61 -1.67 -4.14
CA PRO A 32 -11.54 -1.81 -3.01
C PRO A 32 -11.63 -0.62 -2.03
N THR A 33 -10.71 0.33 -2.10
CA THR A 33 -10.50 1.37 -1.09
C THR A 33 -10.56 2.78 -1.69
N LEU A 34 -11.26 2.93 -2.81
CA LEU A 34 -11.41 4.22 -3.51
C LEU A 34 -12.47 5.13 -2.88
N ASP A 35 -13.40 4.57 -2.12
CA ASP A 35 -14.36 5.30 -1.30
C ASP A 35 -13.71 6.22 -0.27
N ASN A 36 -12.47 5.92 0.13
CA ASN A 36 -11.71 6.72 1.09
C ASN A 36 -10.77 7.77 0.45
N VAL A 37 -10.97 8.13 -0.83
CA VAL A 37 -10.21 9.22 -1.45
C VAL A 37 -10.61 10.56 -0.82
N SER A 38 -9.66 11.23 -0.16
CA SER A 38 -9.88 12.53 0.49
C SER A 38 -9.47 13.71 -0.38
N ALA A 39 -8.45 13.56 -1.23
CA ALA A 39 -7.98 14.62 -2.12
C ALA A 39 -7.25 14.08 -3.36
N VAL A 40 -7.42 14.78 -4.48
CA VAL A 40 -6.67 14.60 -5.72
C VAL A 40 -6.17 15.98 -6.16
N TYR A 41 -4.88 16.12 -6.44
CA TYR A 41 -4.25 17.45 -6.54
C TYR A 41 -4.09 18.02 -7.95
N SER A 42 -3.82 17.16 -8.95
CA SER A 42 -3.44 17.61 -10.30
C SER A 42 -4.37 17.11 -11.39
N PHE A 43 -5.37 16.31 -11.01
CA PHE A 43 -6.42 15.77 -11.86
C PHE A 43 -7.78 16.06 -11.23
N ASN A 44 -8.80 16.08 -12.07
CA ASN A 44 -10.17 15.92 -11.61
C ASN A 44 -10.44 14.44 -11.27
N ASN A 45 -11.38 14.20 -10.36
CA ASN A 45 -11.88 12.86 -10.09
C ASN A 45 -13.40 12.84 -9.87
N ALA A 46 -14.00 11.69 -10.14
CA ALA A 46 -15.37 11.37 -9.78
C ALA A 46 -15.44 9.93 -9.29
N THR A 47 -16.01 9.73 -8.11
CA THR A 47 -16.29 8.41 -7.58
C THR A 47 -17.57 7.88 -8.24
N ILE A 48 -17.47 6.77 -8.96
CA ILE A 48 -18.60 6.14 -9.66
C ILE A 48 -19.30 5.13 -8.75
N SER A 49 -18.51 4.39 -7.97
CA SER A 49 -18.96 3.45 -6.94
C SER A 49 -17.92 3.38 -5.83
N ASN A 50 -18.20 2.63 -4.76
CA ASN A 50 -17.27 2.48 -3.64
C ASN A 50 -15.88 1.96 -4.06
N ASP A 51 -15.82 1.16 -5.13
CA ASP A 51 -14.60 0.56 -5.64
C ASP A 51 -14.11 1.16 -6.96
N THR A 52 -14.78 2.17 -7.54
CA THR A 52 -14.47 2.67 -8.88
C THR A 52 -14.43 4.19 -8.93
N ALA A 53 -13.36 4.74 -9.51
CA ALA A 53 -13.19 6.17 -9.70
C ALA A 53 -12.70 6.50 -11.11
N LEU A 54 -13.24 7.58 -11.67
CA LEU A 54 -12.82 8.21 -12.91
C LEU A 54 -11.85 9.35 -12.59
N PHE A 55 -10.79 9.47 -13.38
CA PHE A 55 -9.80 10.54 -13.33
C PHE A 55 -9.62 11.16 -14.71
N TRP A 56 -9.48 12.47 -14.79
CA TRP A 56 -9.21 13.19 -16.05
C TRP A 56 -8.44 14.49 -15.79
N GLY A 57 -7.85 15.04 -16.84
CA GLY A 57 -7.09 16.29 -16.75
C GLY A 57 -7.96 17.51 -16.41
N HIS A 58 -7.36 18.54 -15.81
CA HIS A 58 -8.03 19.84 -15.67
C HIS A 58 -8.02 20.56 -17.02
N GLU A 59 -9.08 21.29 -17.32
CA GLU A 59 -9.09 22.15 -18.50
C GLU A 59 -7.91 23.13 -18.43
N TYR A 60 -7.20 23.30 -19.56
CA TYR A 60 -5.97 24.09 -19.68
C TYR A 60 -4.76 23.63 -18.86
N ASN A 61 -4.91 22.65 -17.96
CA ASN A 61 -3.82 22.12 -17.13
C ASN A 61 -3.89 20.59 -17.03
N ASN A 62 -2.92 19.90 -17.64
CA ASN A 62 -2.91 18.44 -17.75
C ASN A 62 -4.09 17.81 -18.52
N ASN A 63 -4.90 18.53 -19.32
CA ASN A 63 -5.86 17.86 -20.22
C ASN A 63 -5.23 17.25 -21.49
N TRP A 64 -3.95 17.51 -21.76
CA TRP A 64 -3.21 16.88 -22.85
C TRP A 64 -2.16 15.89 -22.31
N LEU A 65 -2.24 14.66 -22.78
CA LEU A 65 -1.16 13.68 -22.70
C LEU A 65 -0.26 13.85 -23.93
N LEU A 66 0.81 14.63 -23.77
CA LEU A 66 1.71 14.93 -24.88
C LEU A 66 2.34 13.66 -25.46
N ARG A 67 2.53 13.64 -26.78
CA ARG A 67 3.19 12.53 -27.48
C ARG A 67 4.57 12.25 -26.89
N THR A 68 4.97 10.98 -26.98
CA THR A 68 6.38 10.63 -26.76
C THR A 68 7.21 11.08 -27.96
N ALA A 69 8.36 11.72 -27.72
CA ALA A 69 9.25 12.08 -28.82
C ALA A 69 9.91 10.81 -29.39
N PRO A 70 10.19 10.74 -30.70
CA PRO A 70 10.93 9.61 -31.28
C PRO A 70 12.26 9.40 -30.55
N ASN A 71 12.57 8.17 -30.15
CA ASN A 71 13.77 7.82 -29.37
C ASN A 71 13.88 8.51 -27.99
N ALA A 72 12.78 9.05 -27.46
CA ALA A 72 12.81 9.67 -26.14
C ALA A 72 13.04 8.65 -25.04
N LYS A 73 13.99 8.98 -24.15
CA LYS A 73 14.19 8.26 -22.89
C LYS A 73 12.97 8.37 -21.95
N TYR A 74 12.19 9.45 -22.08
CA TYR A 74 11.05 9.75 -21.22
C TYR A 74 9.77 9.90 -22.03
N LEU A 75 8.71 9.25 -21.55
CA LEU A 75 7.37 9.36 -22.12
C LEU A 75 6.71 10.66 -21.68
N GLY A 76 5.91 11.26 -22.56
CA GLY A 76 4.98 12.32 -22.16
C GLY A 76 4.05 11.77 -21.08
N ASN A 77 3.92 12.47 -19.97
CA ASN A 77 3.14 12.00 -18.84
C ASN A 77 2.52 13.14 -18.05
N VAL A 78 1.47 12.80 -17.31
CA VAL A 78 0.82 13.66 -16.33
C VAL A 78 0.79 12.91 -15.00
N GLN A 79 0.87 13.64 -13.90
CA GLN A 79 1.00 13.06 -12.56
C GLN A 79 0.10 13.78 -11.57
N SER A 80 -0.51 13.02 -10.67
CA SER A 80 -1.22 13.56 -9.51
C SER A 80 -0.91 12.75 -8.27
N VAL A 81 -0.94 13.43 -7.14
CA VAL A 81 -0.99 12.78 -5.84
C VAL A 81 -2.46 12.51 -5.50
N VAL A 82 -2.73 11.33 -4.95
CA VAL A 82 -4.04 10.91 -4.43
C VAL A 82 -3.86 10.63 -2.95
N LYS A 83 -4.58 11.36 -2.12
CA LYS A 83 -4.59 11.19 -0.66
C LYS A 83 -5.83 10.42 -0.26
N PHE A 84 -5.64 9.44 0.61
CA PHE A 84 -6.70 8.65 1.22
C PHE A 84 -6.83 9.01 2.70
N GLY A 85 -8.06 9.09 3.20
CA GLY A 85 -8.38 9.52 4.56
C GLY A 85 -7.96 8.53 5.65
N SER A 86 -8.06 8.98 6.90
CA SER A 86 -7.91 8.14 8.10
C SER A 86 -9.13 7.22 8.30
N GLY A 87 -8.97 6.15 9.08
CA GLY A 87 -10.07 5.21 9.40
C GLY A 87 -10.03 3.89 8.63
N MET A 88 -9.13 3.76 7.66
CA MET A 88 -8.77 2.45 7.13
C MET A 88 -7.82 1.76 8.09
N HIS A 89 -8.35 0.81 8.84
CA HIS A 89 -7.55 -0.12 9.64
C HIS A 89 -6.84 -1.09 8.69
N PHE A 90 -5.74 -0.65 8.08
CA PHE A 90 -4.80 -1.56 7.42
C PHE A 90 -4.07 -2.34 8.52
N ASN A 91 -4.55 -3.52 8.84
CA ASN A 91 -3.65 -4.48 9.46
C ASN A 91 -2.64 -4.88 8.38
N TYR A 92 -1.37 -5.05 8.68
CA TYR A 92 -0.35 -5.43 7.69
C TYR A 92 -0.51 -6.87 7.16
N SER A 93 -1.72 -7.43 7.24
CA SER A 93 -2.06 -8.71 6.64
C SER A 93 -1.97 -8.61 5.12
N SER A 94 -1.53 -9.69 4.47
CA SER A 94 -1.44 -9.76 3.00
C SER A 94 -2.76 -9.41 2.30
N LYS A 95 -3.90 -9.65 2.95
CA LYS A 95 -5.23 -9.33 2.45
C LYS A 95 -5.48 -7.82 2.41
N ASP A 96 -5.09 -7.10 3.44
CA ASP A 96 -5.31 -5.66 3.55
C ASP A 96 -4.37 -4.89 2.61
N VAL A 97 -3.17 -5.41 2.35
CA VAL A 97 -2.27 -4.83 1.34
C VAL A 97 -2.86 -4.94 -0.04
N ARG A 98 -3.47 -6.08 -0.41
CA ARG A 98 -4.07 -6.25 -1.74
C ARG A 98 -5.16 -5.21 -2.02
N ASN A 99 -5.89 -4.79 -0.98
CA ASN A 99 -6.93 -3.77 -1.11
C ASN A 99 -6.37 -2.39 -1.50
N LEU A 100 -5.08 -2.12 -1.27
CA LEU A 100 -4.39 -0.88 -1.66
C LEU A 100 -3.98 -0.83 -3.14
N PHE A 101 -4.20 -1.90 -3.89
CA PHE A 101 -3.80 -1.98 -5.29
C PHE A 101 -5.03 -2.07 -6.19
N PRO A 102 -4.99 -1.43 -7.38
CA PRO A 102 -6.03 -1.62 -8.37
C PRO A 102 -6.19 -3.09 -8.74
N THR A 103 -7.43 -3.47 -9.02
CA THR A 103 -7.79 -4.75 -9.63
C THR A 103 -8.06 -4.59 -11.12
N GLU A 104 -8.38 -3.38 -11.55
CA GLU A 104 -8.61 -3.02 -12.94
C GLU A 104 -8.20 -1.56 -13.18
N VAL A 105 -7.62 -1.32 -14.36
CA VAL A 105 -7.23 0.01 -14.81
C VAL A 105 -7.59 0.12 -16.28
N VAL A 106 -8.36 1.14 -16.64
CA VAL A 106 -8.72 1.45 -18.03
C VAL A 106 -8.24 2.87 -18.31
N VAL A 107 -7.48 3.07 -19.38
CA VAL A 107 -7.02 4.41 -19.81
C VAL A 107 -7.51 4.62 -21.24
N ASN A 108 -8.25 5.70 -21.48
CA ASN A 108 -8.83 6.03 -22.80
C ASN A 108 -9.58 4.84 -23.45
N GLY A 109 -10.31 4.06 -22.65
CA GLY A 109 -11.06 2.89 -23.10
C GLY A 109 -10.25 1.62 -23.30
N GLN A 110 -8.94 1.62 -23.04
CA GLN A 110 -8.08 0.43 -23.13
C GLN A 110 -7.73 -0.11 -21.75
N ALA A 111 -7.92 -1.42 -21.56
CA ALA A 111 -7.53 -2.10 -20.34
C ALA A 111 -6.00 -2.17 -20.20
N CYS A 112 -5.49 -1.83 -19.02
CA CYS A 112 -4.08 -1.89 -18.66
C CYS A 112 -3.79 -3.14 -17.82
N SER A 113 -2.58 -3.68 -17.95
CA SER A 113 -2.15 -4.80 -17.11
C SER A 113 -1.98 -4.38 -15.66
N VAL A 114 -2.62 -5.12 -14.76
CA VAL A 114 -2.46 -4.98 -13.31
C VAL A 114 -1.51 -6.07 -12.82
N PRO A 115 -0.58 -5.78 -11.89
CA PRO A 115 0.31 -6.79 -11.35
C PRO A 115 -0.48 -7.91 -10.64
N GLU A 116 -0.19 -9.15 -11.01
CA GLU A 116 -0.80 -10.33 -10.41
C GLU A 116 -0.38 -10.50 -8.94
N VAL A 117 0.89 -10.18 -8.67
CA VAL A 117 1.51 -10.25 -7.34
C VAL A 117 1.69 -8.84 -6.80
N VAL A 118 1.08 -8.57 -5.64
CA VAL A 118 1.31 -7.35 -4.87
C VAL A 118 2.33 -7.61 -3.77
N PRO A 119 3.10 -6.61 -3.33
CA PRO A 119 4.01 -6.77 -2.20
C PRO A 119 3.26 -7.28 -0.96
N SER A 120 3.87 -8.23 -0.24
CA SER A 120 3.39 -8.67 1.07
C SER A 120 4.35 -8.15 2.15
N PHE A 121 3.82 -7.60 3.25
CA PHE A 121 4.68 -7.31 4.39
C PHE A 121 5.20 -8.61 5.00
N PRO A 122 6.48 -8.68 5.39
CA PRO A 122 6.98 -9.83 6.13
C PRO A 122 6.12 -9.98 7.41
N PRO A 123 5.75 -11.22 7.78
CA PRO A 123 5.03 -11.43 9.03
C PRO A 123 5.84 -10.82 10.17
N ASP A 124 5.17 -10.13 11.10
CA ASP A 124 5.79 -9.63 12.33
C ASP A 124 6.66 -10.75 12.90
N LYS A 125 7.97 -10.51 12.99
CA LYS A 125 8.85 -11.35 13.80
C LYS A 125 8.47 -11.08 15.25
N LYS A 126 7.36 -11.65 15.73
CA LYS A 126 7.20 -11.92 17.15
C LYS A 126 8.39 -12.78 17.50
N SER A 127 9.36 -12.21 18.20
CA SER A 127 10.42 -12.98 18.83
C SER A 127 9.70 -13.97 19.73
N LYS A 128 9.51 -15.20 19.24
CA LYS A 128 9.25 -16.30 20.14
C LYS A 128 10.50 -16.31 21.02
N LEU A 129 10.35 -15.88 22.27
CA LEU A 129 11.31 -16.16 23.33
C LEU A 129 11.38 -17.69 23.39
N LEU A 130 12.24 -18.25 22.55
CA LEU A 130 12.64 -19.64 22.60
C LEU A 130 13.58 -19.74 23.80
N ILE A 131 13.00 -19.68 25.00
CA ILE A 131 13.69 -20.15 26.19
C ILE A 131 13.83 -21.65 25.94
N SER A 132 14.99 -22.04 25.43
CA SER A 132 15.32 -23.45 25.22
C SER A 132 15.05 -24.18 26.54
N SER A 133 14.32 -25.30 26.46
CA SER A 133 13.90 -26.12 27.60
C SER A 133 15.04 -26.42 28.59
N LYS A 134 16.29 -26.45 28.09
CA LYS A 134 17.50 -26.61 28.90
C LYS A 134 17.74 -25.46 29.90
N TYR A 135 17.46 -24.22 29.52
CA TYR A 135 17.62 -23.06 30.41
C TYR A 135 16.52 -22.98 31.45
N LEU A 136 15.30 -23.40 31.09
CA LEU A 136 14.19 -23.47 32.05
C LEU A 136 14.47 -24.53 33.13
N ALA A 137 14.99 -25.70 32.73
CA ALA A 137 15.41 -26.75 33.66
C ALA A 137 16.57 -26.31 34.57
N LEU A 138 17.53 -25.54 34.04
CA LEU A 138 18.65 -25.00 34.82
C LEU A 138 18.16 -24.01 35.90
N ILE A 139 17.26 -23.09 35.54
CA ILE A 139 16.70 -22.09 36.47
C ILE A 139 15.88 -22.78 37.57
N LEU A 140 15.03 -23.75 37.20
CA LEU A 140 14.25 -24.53 38.16
C LEU A 140 15.13 -25.36 39.09
N GLY A 141 16.19 -25.98 38.56
CA GLY A 141 17.15 -26.74 39.36
C GLY A 141 17.91 -25.85 40.35
N PHE A 142 18.34 -24.66 39.92
CA PHE A 142 19.03 -23.72 40.80
C PHE A 142 18.11 -23.20 41.92
N ALA A 143 16.85 -22.90 41.60
CA ALA A 143 15.85 -22.48 42.58
C ALA A 143 15.57 -23.60 43.61
N LEU A 144 15.45 -24.86 43.17
CA LEU A 144 15.23 -26.00 44.05
C LEU A 144 16.43 -26.20 45.01
N CYS A 145 17.66 -26.12 44.50
CA CYS A 145 18.87 -26.19 45.31
C CYS A 145 18.94 -25.06 46.35
N ALA A 146 18.57 -23.84 45.97
CA ALA A 146 18.57 -22.70 46.90
C ALA A 146 17.56 -22.90 48.04
N VAL A 147 16.36 -23.38 47.74
CA VAL A 147 15.33 -23.69 48.76
C VAL A 147 15.80 -24.79 49.70
N LEU A 148 16.36 -25.88 49.15
CA LEU A 148 16.89 -26.99 49.96
C LEU A 148 18.03 -26.52 50.88
N ALA A 149 18.99 -25.75 50.36
CA ALA A 149 20.08 -25.20 51.16
C ALA A 149 19.57 -24.28 52.28
N TYR A 150 18.56 -23.45 52.01
CA TYR A 150 17.95 -22.58 53.01
C TYR A 150 17.22 -23.37 54.10
N SER A 151 16.49 -24.44 53.73
CA SER A 151 15.79 -25.30 54.70
C SER A 151 16.74 -26.11 55.59
N VAL A 152 17.93 -26.49 55.10
CA VAL A 152 18.94 -27.17 55.92
C VAL A 152 19.65 -26.20 56.86
N ALA A 153 19.84 -24.94 56.45
CA ALA A 153 20.46 -23.90 57.29
C ALA A 153 19.55 -23.41 58.45
N LEU A 154 18.27 -23.78 58.45
CA LEU A 154 17.29 -23.43 59.48
C LEU A 154 17.11 -24.53 60.56
N PHE A 155 17.84 -25.64 60.45
CA PHE A 155 17.89 -26.73 61.44
C PHE A 155 19.22 -26.75 62.20
#